data_AF-A0A699IP59-F1
#
_entry.id   AF-A0A699IP59-F1
#
_cell.length_a   1.000
_cell.length_b   1.000
_cell.length_c   1.000
_cell.angle_alpha   90.00
_cell.angle_beta   90.00
_cell.angle_gamma   90.00
#
_symmetry.space_group_name_H-M   'P 1'
#
loop_
_entity.id
_entity.type
_entity.pdbx_description
1 polymer ?
#
loop_
_entity_poly.entity_id
_entity_poly.type
_entity_poly.pdbx_seq_one_letter_code
_entity_poly.pdbx_strand_id
1 'polypeptide(L)'
;MIPVTKKVCEEGEDFKVSDCNKKLIGARKFSKGFRLAAGAIGKEKESPRDKDGHGTHTASTTTGCQVGKASLLGFANGIARGMAVYARVATYKVCWKTRCFGSVILAGMDRAILDVVDVLSMSLGGGSEPYYRDIIAIGVFKAMCFCFVFCWE
;
A
#
# COMPACT_ATOMS: atom_id res chain seq x y z
N MET A 1 -18.09 18.57 6.05
CA MET A 1 -16.66 18.83 5.76
C MET A 1 -15.87 17.73 6.45
N ILE A 2 -15.41 16.72 5.71
CA ILE A 2 -14.68 15.59 6.30
C ILE A 2 -13.34 16.14 6.81
N PRO A 3 -13.02 16.04 8.11
CA PRO A 3 -11.76 16.55 8.63
C PRO A 3 -10.61 15.83 7.93
N VAL A 4 -9.76 16.60 7.23
CA VAL A 4 -8.56 16.09 6.55
C VAL A 4 -7.67 15.49 7.63
N THR A 5 -7.69 14.17 7.80
CA THR A 5 -6.79 13.52 8.75
C THR A 5 -5.37 13.72 8.25
N LYS A 6 -4.52 14.32 9.11
CA LYS A 6 -3.08 14.42 8.87
C LYS A 6 -2.57 13.03 8.48
N LYS A 7 -1.88 12.93 7.35
CA LYS A 7 -1.24 11.69 6.90
C LYS A 7 -0.26 11.25 8.00
N VAL A 8 -0.52 10.09 8.60
CA VAL A 8 0.21 9.59 9.78
C VAL A 8 1.30 8.63 9.33
N CYS A 9 2.46 8.73 9.97
CA CYS A 9 3.51 7.73 9.90
C CYS A 9 3.48 6.93 11.19
N GLU A 10 2.91 5.74 11.09
CA GLU A 10 2.71 4.84 12.20
C GLU A 10 4.03 4.17 12.59
N GLU A 11 4.35 4.19 13.89
CA GLU A 11 5.53 3.48 14.39
C GLU A 11 5.31 1.96 14.41
N GLY A 12 6.41 1.24 14.24
CA GLY A 12 6.48 -0.19 14.42
C GLY A 12 7.86 -0.60 14.89
N GLU A 13 8.04 -1.90 15.13
CA GLU A 13 9.26 -2.43 15.73
C GLU A 13 10.56 -2.07 14.98
N ASP A 14 10.47 -1.85 13.67
CA ASP A 14 11.58 -1.43 12.81
C ASP A 14 11.20 -0.27 11.86
N PHE A 15 10.22 0.54 12.24
CA PHE A 15 9.81 1.71 11.47
C PHE A 15 9.51 2.88 12.42
N LYS A 16 10.23 3.98 12.26
CA LYS A 16 10.09 5.18 13.09
C LYS A 16 9.30 6.25 12.34
N VAL A 17 8.71 7.20 13.06
CA VAL A 17 8.07 8.38 12.42
C VAL A 17 9.05 9.11 11.49
N SER A 18 10.33 9.14 11.84
CA SER A 18 11.41 9.75 11.06
C SER A 18 11.73 9.04 9.73
N ASP A 19 11.23 7.83 9.50
CA ASP A 19 11.41 7.13 8.22
C ASP A 19 10.53 7.71 7.12
N CYS A 20 9.47 8.44 7.49
CA CYS A 20 8.71 9.25 6.56
C CYS A 20 9.42 10.56 6.23
N ASN A 21 9.17 11.05 5.03
CA ASN A 21 9.80 12.26 4.50
C ASN A 21 8.85 13.01 3.55
N LYS A 22 9.36 13.95 2.77
CA LYS A 22 8.56 14.73 1.82
C LYS A 22 7.97 13.90 0.67
N LYS A 23 8.53 12.71 0.41
CA LYS A 23 8.08 11.77 -0.62
C LYS A 23 7.12 10.75 -0.05
N LEU A 24 7.56 9.99 0.96
CA LEU A 24 6.72 9.07 1.75
C LEU A 24 6.09 9.86 2.90
N ILE A 25 4.88 10.35 2.66
CA ILE A 25 4.18 11.27 3.57
C ILE A 25 3.25 10.58 4.56
N GLY A 26 3.07 9.27 4.44
CA GLY A 26 2.23 8.47 5.31
C GLY A 26 2.58 7.00 5.18
N ALA A 27 2.57 6.29 6.29
CA ALA A 27 2.82 4.85 6.32
C ALA A 27 1.99 4.24 7.45
N ARG A 28 1.14 3.27 7.11
CA ARG A 28 0.25 2.59 8.06
C ARG A 28 0.33 1.09 7.88
N LYS A 29 0.02 0.35 8.95
CA LYS A 29 -0.09 -1.11 8.94
C LYS A 29 -1.47 -1.55 9.43
N PHE A 30 -1.99 -2.63 8.85
CA PHE A 30 -3.26 -3.21 9.26
C PHE A 30 -3.03 -4.65 9.67
N SER A 31 -2.96 -4.88 10.98
CA SER A 31 -2.63 -6.17 11.58
C SER A 31 -3.76 -6.78 12.40
N LYS A 32 -4.73 -5.97 12.85
CA LYS A 32 -5.81 -6.43 13.75
C LYS A 32 -6.64 -7.55 13.12
N GLY A 33 -7.13 -7.35 11.90
CA GLY A 33 -7.91 -8.37 11.18
C GLY A 33 -7.08 -9.63 10.90
N PHE A 34 -5.78 -9.45 10.63
CA PHE A 34 -4.86 -10.56 10.42
C PHE A 34 -4.66 -11.39 11.70
N ARG A 35 -4.42 -10.74 12.85
CA ARG A 35 -4.29 -11.41 14.16
C ARG A 35 -5.54 -12.19 14.53
N LEU A 36 -6.73 -11.63 14.26
CA LEU A 36 -7.99 -12.33 14.53
C LEU A 36 -8.20 -13.56 13.64
N ALA A 37 -7.75 -13.51 12.38
CA ALA A 37 -7.95 -14.61 11.43
C ALA A 37 -6.87 -15.69 11.49
N ALA A 38 -5.61 -15.31 11.74
CA ALA A 38 -4.44 -16.19 11.70
C ALA A 38 -3.77 -16.40 13.07
N GLY A 39 -4.27 -15.79 14.15
CA GLY A 39 -3.72 -15.85 15.50
C GLY A 39 -2.50 -14.95 15.72
N ALA A 40 -1.46 -15.08 14.88
CA ALA A 40 -0.24 -14.29 14.97
C ALA A 40 0.31 -13.93 13.59
N ILE A 41 1.05 -12.81 13.52
CA ILE A 41 1.75 -12.31 12.31
C ILE A 41 3.03 -13.12 12.01
N GLY A 42 3.25 -14.21 12.76
CA GLY A 42 4.43 -15.07 12.65
C GLY A 42 5.69 -14.36 13.16
N LYS A 43 6.80 -14.53 12.43
CA LYS A 43 8.10 -13.90 12.75
C LYS A 43 8.27 -12.52 12.11
N GLU A 44 7.28 -12.03 11.39
CA GLU A 44 7.35 -10.73 10.75
C GLU A 44 7.08 -9.62 11.78
N LYS A 45 7.96 -8.60 11.80
CA LYS A 45 7.82 -7.44 12.66
C LYS A 45 6.56 -6.66 12.31
N GLU A 46 5.78 -6.30 13.32
CA GLU A 46 4.54 -5.55 13.14
C GLU A 46 4.86 -4.07 12.88
N SER A 47 5.19 -3.74 11.64
CA SER A 47 5.48 -2.37 11.17
C SER A 47 4.95 -2.12 9.75
N PRO A 48 4.84 -0.85 9.32
CA PRO A 48 4.53 -0.51 7.92
C PRO A 48 5.65 -0.88 6.94
N ARG A 49 6.81 -1.34 7.42
CA ARG A 49 7.95 -1.70 6.57
C ARG A 49 7.62 -2.94 5.74
N ASP A 50 7.92 -2.85 4.46
CA ASP A 50 7.83 -3.98 3.53
C ASP A 50 8.92 -5.03 3.84
N LYS A 51 8.52 -6.30 3.89
CA LYS A 51 9.38 -7.47 4.16
C LYS A 51 9.32 -8.52 3.05
N ASP A 52 8.56 -8.23 2.01
CA ASP A 52 8.37 -9.08 0.85
C ASP A 52 9.05 -8.46 -0.37
N GLY A 53 8.81 -7.17 -0.61
CA GLY A 53 9.35 -6.40 -1.73
C GLY A 53 8.29 -6.00 -2.77
N HIS A 54 7.16 -6.72 -2.84
CA HIS A 54 6.09 -6.44 -3.79
C HIS A 54 5.55 -5.00 -3.67
N GLY A 55 5.33 -4.53 -2.44
CA GLY A 55 4.85 -3.18 -2.18
C GLY A 55 5.86 -2.11 -2.59
N THR A 56 7.15 -2.34 -2.29
CA THR A 56 8.24 -1.44 -2.67
C THR A 56 8.39 -1.36 -4.19
N HIS A 57 8.36 -2.49 -4.88
CA HIS A 57 8.42 -2.56 -6.34
C HIS A 57 7.26 -1.77 -6.96
N THR A 58 6.03 -2.08 -6.55
CA THR A 58 4.81 -1.41 -7.04
C THR A 58 4.85 0.10 -6.80
N ALA A 59 5.17 0.53 -5.57
CA ALA A 59 5.25 1.95 -5.23
C ALA A 59 6.32 2.70 -6.04
N SER A 60 7.47 2.04 -6.31
CA SER A 60 8.55 2.61 -7.12
C SER A 60 8.17 2.72 -8.61
N THR A 61 7.39 1.78 -9.15
CA THR A 61 6.89 1.84 -10.52
C THR A 61 5.87 2.98 -10.69
N THR A 62 5.00 3.20 -9.71
CA THR A 62 4.00 4.28 -9.82
C THR A 62 4.60 5.65 -9.54
N THR A 63 5.42 5.79 -8.50
CA THR A 63 5.87 7.10 -7.99
C THR A 63 7.34 7.17 -7.63
N GLY A 64 8.19 6.21 -8.03
CA GLY A 64 9.62 6.22 -7.71
C GLY A 64 10.33 7.50 -8.13
N CYS A 65 11.19 8.01 -7.25
CA CYS A 65 12.13 9.07 -7.60
C CYS A 65 13.13 8.58 -8.64
N GLN A 66 13.77 9.51 -9.34
CA GLN A 66 14.80 9.18 -10.32
C GLN A 66 16.03 8.58 -9.65
N VAL A 67 16.41 7.37 -10.02
CA VAL A 67 17.61 6.66 -9.53
C VAL A 67 18.48 6.33 -10.74
N GLY A 68 19.65 6.97 -10.84
CA GLY A 68 20.62 6.70 -11.88
C GLY A 68 21.41 5.42 -11.63
N LYS A 69 21.89 4.77 -12.70
CA LYS A 69 22.65 3.50 -12.65
C LYS A 69 21.89 2.36 -11.96
N ALA A 70 20.57 2.39 -12.02
CA ALA A 70 19.74 1.29 -11.55
C ALA A 70 19.90 0.10 -12.50
N SER A 71 20.14 -1.09 -11.96
CA SER A 71 20.24 -2.33 -12.72
C SER A 71 20.01 -3.53 -11.82
N LEU A 72 19.62 -4.66 -12.39
CA LEU A 72 19.58 -5.96 -11.72
C LEU A 72 20.71 -6.82 -12.27
N LEU A 73 21.79 -6.98 -11.50
CA LEU A 73 22.97 -7.76 -11.93
C LEU A 73 23.51 -7.33 -13.30
N GLY A 74 23.41 -6.04 -13.63
CA GLY A 74 23.82 -5.47 -14.92
C GLY A 74 22.73 -5.42 -16.01
N PHE A 75 21.60 -6.11 -15.83
CA PHE A 75 20.46 -6.03 -16.74
C PHE A 75 19.64 -4.76 -16.51
N ALA A 76 19.01 -4.28 -17.59
CA ALA A 76 18.17 -3.08 -17.62
C ALA A 76 18.86 -1.83 -17.03
N ASN A 77 20.16 -1.66 -17.32
CA ASN A 77 20.94 -0.54 -16.82
C ASN A 77 20.40 0.79 -17.38
N GLY A 78 20.07 1.71 -16.48
CA GLY A 78 19.67 3.05 -16.86
C GLY A 78 19.21 3.87 -15.67
N ILE A 79 18.19 4.69 -15.93
CA ILE A 79 17.58 5.55 -14.94
C ILE A 79 16.21 4.96 -14.59
N ALA A 80 16.08 4.41 -13.38
CA ALA A 80 14.79 3.97 -12.88
C ALA A 80 14.00 5.19 -12.38
N ARG A 81 12.71 5.26 -12.73
CA ARG A 81 11.77 6.27 -12.24
C ARG A 81 10.35 5.74 -12.32
N GLY A 82 9.47 6.23 -11.46
CA GLY A 82 8.05 5.93 -11.55
C GLY A 82 7.34 6.75 -12.62
N MET A 83 6.09 6.39 -12.91
CA MET A 83 5.21 7.12 -13.82
C MET A 83 4.99 8.58 -13.38
N ALA A 84 4.81 8.81 -12.07
CA ALA A 84 4.58 10.12 -11.47
C ALA A 84 5.68 10.47 -10.44
N VAL A 85 6.85 10.89 -10.93
CA VAL A 85 8.06 11.16 -10.13
C VAL A 85 7.84 12.20 -9.02
N TYR A 86 6.99 13.20 -9.24
CA TYR A 86 6.71 14.27 -8.27
C TYR A 86 5.51 14.01 -7.36
N ALA A 87 4.75 12.93 -7.59
CA ALA A 87 3.64 12.57 -6.74
C ALA A 87 4.14 12.17 -5.33
N ARG A 88 3.33 12.38 -4.30
CA ARG A 88 3.65 11.92 -2.95
C ARG A 88 3.02 10.56 -2.73
N VAL A 89 3.66 9.71 -1.92
CA VAL A 89 3.19 8.35 -1.65
C VAL A 89 2.76 8.21 -0.19
N ALA A 90 1.63 7.56 0.02
CA ALA A 90 1.19 7.06 1.32
C ALA A 90 1.00 5.55 1.21
N THR A 91 1.58 4.79 2.13
CA THR A 91 1.53 3.32 2.09
C THR A 91 0.56 2.78 3.13
N TYR A 92 -0.22 1.78 2.72
CA TYR A 92 -1.20 1.09 3.55
C TYR A 92 -0.90 -0.41 3.47
N LYS A 93 -0.12 -0.91 4.43
CA LYS A 93 0.28 -2.32 4.44
C LYS A 93 -0.88 -3.19 4.92
N VAL A 94 -1.49 -3.90 3.97
CA VAL A 94 -2.64 -4.81 4.19
C VAL A 94 -2.30 -6.28 3.99
N CYS A 95 -1.09 -6.56 3.52
CA CYS A 95 -0.54 -7.89 3.31
C CYS A 95 0.59 -8.15 4.29
N TRP A 96 0.66 -9.40 4.73
CA TRP A 96 1.74 -9.95 5.56
C TRP A 96 2.29 -11.19 4.86
N LYS A 97 3.46 -11.67 5.27
CA LYS A 97 4.22 -12.74 4.59
C LYS A 97 3.41 -13.95 4.11
N THR A 98 2.37 -14.34 4.83
CA THR A 98 1.58 -15.52 4.46
C THR A 98 0.41 -15.16 3.56
N ARG A 99 -0.35 -14.10 3.86
CA ARG A 99 -1.63 -13.79 3.22
C ARG A 99 -2.03 -12.32 3.36
N CYS A 100 -2.97 -11.91 2.51
CA CYS A 100 -3.75 -10.70 2.64
C CYS A 100 -5.20 -11.09 2.91
N PHE A 101 -5.76 -10.68 4.04
CA PHE A 101 -7.18 -10.96 4.34
C PHE A 101 -8.06 -9.84 3.78
N GLY A 102 -9.20 -10.20 3.18
CA GLY A 102 -10.10 -9.22 2.58
C GLY A 102 -10.58 -8.14 3.55
N SER A 103 -10.80 -8.48 4.82
CA SER A 103 -11.15 -7.51 5.87
C SER A 103 -10.04 -6.49 6.14
N VAL A 104 -8.78 -6.90 6.02
CA VAL A 104 -7.60 -6.05 6.20
C VAL A 104 -7.42 -5.14 4.99
N ILE A 105 -7.67 -5.67 3.78
CA ILE A 105 -7.64 -4.90 2.53
C ILE A 105 -8.71 -3.80 2.57
N LEU A 106 -9.96 -4.14 2.89
CA LEU A 106 -11.05 -3.17 3.01
C LEU A 106 -10.74 -2.09 4.06
N ALA A 107 -10.16 -2.45 5.20
CA ALA A 107 -9.75 -1.47 6.21
C ALA A 107 -8.67 -0.50 5.68
N GLY A 108 -7.73 -0.99 4.88
CA GLY A 108 -6.73 -0.17 4.21
C GLY A 108 -7.35 0.79 3.18
N MET A 109 -8.27 0.29 2.35
CA MET A 109 -8.99 1.10 1.36
C MET A 109 -9.84 2.19 2.03
N ASP A 110 -10.61 1.83 3.06
CA ASP A 110 -11.40 2.79 3.83
C ASP A 110 -10.52 3.87 4.45
N ARG A 111 -9.34 3.49 4.98
CA ARG A 111 -8.41 4.48 5.51
C ARG A 111 -7.83 5.37 4.43
N ALA A 112 -7.52 4.85 3.25
CA ALA A 112 -7.03 5.63 2.12
C ALA A 112 -8.07 6.66 1.66
N ILE A 113 -9.36 6.30 1.62
CA ILE A 113 -10.47 7.22 1.33
C ILE A 113 -10.53 8.32 2.40
N LEU A 114 -10.45 7.97 3.69
CA LEU A 114 -10.49 8.92 4.80
C LEU A 114 -9.27 9.86 4.82
N ASP A 115 -8.10 9.37 4.41
CA ASP A 115 -6.88 10.16 4.26
C ASP A 115 -6.87 10.98 2.94
N VAL A 116 -7.97 10.92 2.17
CA VAL A 116 -8.24 11.71 0.96
C VAL A 116 -7.11 11.57 -0.06
N VAL A 117 -6.78 10.33 -0.43
CA VAL A 117 -5.81 10.06 -1.50
C VAL A 117 -6.42 10.38 -2.86
N ASP A 118 -5.65 10.96 -3.77
CA ASP A 118 -6.12 11.28 -5.11
C ASP A 118 -6.21 10.04 -6.01
N VAL A 119 -5.23 9.15 -5.87
CA VAL A 119 -5.11 7.90 -6.63
C VAL A 119 -4.81 6.74 -5.68
N LEU A 120 -5.59 5.66 -5.79
CA LEU A 120 -5.36 4.40 -5.10
C LEU A 120 -4.75 3.39 -6.07
N SER A 121 -3.47 3.08 -5.90
CA SER A 121 -2.76 2.02 -6.65
C SER A 121 -2.75 0.75 -5.82
N MET A 122 -3.33 -0.32 -6.36
CA MET A 122 -3.40 -1.61 -5.68
C MET A 122 -3.07 -2.73 -6.67
N SER A 123 -2.04 -3.50 -6.38
CA SER A 123 -1.72 -4.74 -7.09
C SER A 123 -2.06 -5.86 -6.14
N LEU A 124 -3.35 -6.19 -6.09
CA LEU A 124 -3.89 -7.27 -5.28
C LEU A 124 -5.05 -7.89 -6.05
N GLY A 125 -5.01 -9.19 -6.22
CA GLY A 125 -6.08 -9.98 -6.83
C GLY A 125 -6.54 -11.13 -5.94
N GLY A 126 -7.69 -11.70 -6.29
CA GLY A 126 -8.23 -12.91 -5.68
C GLY A 126 -8.63 -13.93 -6.76
N GLY A 127 -9.25 -15.03 -6.33
CA GLY A 127 -9.92 -15.92 -7.28
C GLY A 127 -11.08 -15.20 -7.98
N SER A 128 -11.41 -15.65 -9.19
CA SER A 128 -12.57 -15.14 -9.93
C SER A 128 -13.86 -15.41 -9.15
N GLU A 129 -14.53 -14.37 -8.68
CA GLU A 129 -15.77 -14.42 -7.93
C GLU A 129 -16.77 -13.40 -8.50
N PRO A 130 -18.09 -13.59 -8.31
CA PRO A 130 -19.07 -12.56 -8.61
C PRO A 130 -18.79 -11.26 -7.83
N TYR A 131 -19.05 -10.09 -8.42
CA TYR A 131 -18.67 -8.78 -7.84
C TYR A 131 -19.17 -8.54 -6.41
N TYR A 132 -20.32 -9.09 -6.03
CA TYR A 132 -20.88 -8.95 -4.67
C TYR A 132 -20.18 -9.83 -3.61
N ARG A 133 -19.27 -10.71 -4.03
CA ARG A 133 -18.38 -11.50 -3.16
C ARG A 133 -16.91 -11.11 -3.30
N ASP A 134 -16.56 -10.40 -4.35
CA ASP A 134 -15.23 -9.86 -4.54
C ASP A 134 -15.02 -8.61 -3.66
N ILE A 135 -14.21 -8.78 -2.61
CA ILE A 135 -13.87 -7.71 -1.66
C ILE A 135 -13.12 -6.55 -2.32
N ILE A 136 -12.34 -6.82 -3.38
CA ILE A 136 -11.66 -5.77 -4.14
C ILE A 136 -12.70 -4.98 -4.90
N ALA A 137 -13.58 -5.63 -5.67
CA ALA A 137 -14.65 -4.96 -6.41
C ALA A 137 -15.53 -4.09 -5.50
N ILE A 138 -15.97 -4.62 -4.35
CA ILE A 138 -16.77 -3.88 -3.36
C ILE A 138 -16.02 -2.66 -2.83
N GLY A 139 -14.76 -2.84 -2.43
CA GLY A 139 -13.93 -1.75 -1.91
C GLY A 139 -13.67 -0.68 -2.95
N VAL A 140 -13.38 -1.07 -4.19
CA VAL A 140 -13.11 -0.15 -5.31
C VAL A 140 -14.37 0.62 -5.67
N PHE A 141 -15.53 -0.03 -5.73
CA PHE A 141 -16.81 0.62 -6.01
C PHE A 141 -17.09 1.76 -5.02
N LYS A 142 -16.79 1.55 -3.72
CA LYS A 142 -16.89 2.60 -2.71
C LYS A 142 -15.83 3.70 -2.90
N ALA A 143 -14.59 3.33 -3.23
CA ALA A 143 -13.49 4.28 -3.41
C ALA A 143 -13.67 5.20 -4.63
N MET A 144 -14.29 4.71 -5.70
CA MET A 144 -14.54 5.48 -6.94
C MET A 144 -15.35 6.77 -6.70
N CYS A 145 -16.15 6.86 -5.63
CA CYS A 145 -16.84 8.09 -5.27
C CYS A 145 -15.92 9.20 -4.74
N PHE A 146 -14.67 8.88 -4.40
CA PHE A 146 -13.74 9.78 -3.71
C PHE A 146 -12.38 9.92 -4.39
N CYS A 147 -11.89 8.87 -5.06
CA CYS A 147 -10.57 8.87 -5.69
C CYS A 147 -10.53 8.00 -6.95
N PHE A 148 -9.51 8.21 -7.79
CA PHE A 148 -9.26 7.35 -8.93
C PHE A 148 -8.58 6.05 -8.46
N VAL A 149 -9.09 4.91 -8.90
CA VAL A 149 -8.58 3.60 -8.47
C VAL A 149 -7.94 2.87 -9.63
N PHE A 150 -6.80 2.24 -9.37
CA PHE A 150 -6.04 1.52 -10.37
C PHE A 150 -5.68 0.10 -9.92
N CYS A 151 -6.44 -0.85 -10.48
CA CYS A 151 -6.31 -2.31 -10.45
C CYS A 151 -5.21 -2.84 -11.40
N TRP A 152 -4.22 -3.65 -11.01
CA TRP A 152 -3.28 -4.23 -12.01
C TRP A 152 -3.02 -5.74 -11.91
N GLU A 153 -3.73 -6.45 -11.03
CA GLU A 153 -3.83 -7.92 -10.99
C GLU A 153 -5.30 -8.32 -11.02
#